data_AF-A0A940L4R2-F1
#
_entry.id   AF-A0A940L4R2-F1
#
_cell.length_a   1.000
_cell.length_b   1.000
_cell.length_c   1.000
_cell.angle_alpha   90.00
_cell.angle_beta   90.00
_cell.angle_gamma   90.00
#
_symmetry.space_group_name_H-M   'P 1'
#
loop_
_entity.id
_entity.type
_entity.pdbx_description
1 polymer ?
#
loop_
_entity_poly.entity_id
_entity_poly.type
_entity_poly.pdbx_seq_one_letter_code
_entity_poly.pdbx_strand_id
1 'polypeptide(L)'
;MKLMAAVFVLLASVASQAAVTQCVGADERAQLTLQQVDGNVAIRMETTARNYNKYHSGNDKLPKLDVDFFEGQAYLVKNTDIETLKKDRQSLERLVVIGLFSIRLFDGEEDMQFVNAQRYISLLKCE
;
A
#
# COMPACT_ATOMS: atom_id res chain seq x y z
N MET A 1 -35.01 -13.36 49.70
CA MET A 1 -34.10 -13.98 48.72
C MET A 1 -34.77 -13.98 47.36
N LYS A 2 -34.00 -13.65 46.31
CA LYS A 2 -34.32 -13.75 44.87
C LYS A 2 -35.31 -12.69 44.35
N LEU A 3 -35.03 -11.92 43.30
CA LEU A 3 -33.81 -11.71 42.52
C LEU A 3 -34.12 -10.42 41.75
N MET A 4 -33.33 -9.37 41.94
CA MET A 4 -33.33 -8.23 41.03
C MET A 4 -32.79 -8.73 39.69
N ALA A 5 -33.59 -8.63 38.64
CA ALA A 5 -33.16 -8.80 37.26
C ALA A 5 -33.46 -7.53 36.45
N ALA A 6 -33.04 -6.38 37.01
CA ALA A 6 -32.72 -5.21 36.21
C ALA A 6 -31.24 -5.32 35.85
N VAL A 7 -30.93 -6.18 34.87
CA VAL A 7 -29.56 -6.37 34.38
C VAL A 7 -29.59 -6.19 32.87
N PHE A 8 -29.13 -5.00 32.48
CA PHE A 8 -28.34 -4.77 31.28
C PHE A 8 -28.94 -5.26 29.96
N VAL A 9 -29.76 -4.39 29.34
CA VAL A 9 -29.67 -4.23 27.88
C VAL A 9 -28.31 -3.58 27.63
N LEU A 10 -27.28 -4.43 27.57
CA LEU A 10 -25.93 -4.07 27.16
C LEU A 10 -26.04 -3.38 25.81
N LEU A 11 -25.56 -2.14 25.81
CA LEU A 11 -25.29 -1.29 24.68
C LEU A 11 -25.00 -2.12 23.43
N ALA A 12 -25.89 -2.01 22.44
CA ALA A 12 -25.59 -2.27 21.05
C ALA A 12 -24.61 -1.20 20.52
N SER A 13 -23.52 -0.95 21.25
CA SER A 13 -22.32 -0.38 20.67
C SER A 13 -21.78 -1.44 19.73
N VAL A 14 -22.33 -1.45 18.52
CA VAL A 14 -21.58 -1.82 17.33
C VAL A 14 -20.23 -1.14 17.49
N ALA A 15 -19.24 -1.93 17.90
CA ALA A 15 -17.86 -1.63 17.60
C ALA A 15 -17.86 -1.50 16.08
N SER A 16 -18.00 -0.27 15.58
CA SER A 16 -17.48 0.09 14.29
C SER A 16 -16.01 -0.28 14.40
N GLN A 17 -15.68 -1.49 13.93
CA GLN A 17 -14.39 -1.71 13.32
C GLN A 17 -14.28 -0.55 12.35
N ALA A 18 -13.51 0.46 12.71
CA ALA A 18 -13.14 1.51 11.79
C ALA A 18 -12.62 0.74 10.58
N ALA A 19 -13.39 0.74 9.48
CA ALA A 19 -12.98 0.09 8.26
C ALA A 19 -11.58 0.62 7.99
N VAL A 20 -10.62 -0.28 7.96
CA VAL A 20 -9.21 0.07 7.76
C VAL A 20 -9.17 0.69 6.37
N THR A 21 -9.24 2.02 6.31
CA THR A 21 -9.33 2.71 5.03
C THR A 21 -8.04 2.45 4.29
N GLN A 22 -8.17 1.74 3.17
CA GLN A 22 -7.03 1.34 2.37
C GLN A 22 -7.27 1.79 0.94
N CYS A 23 -6.33 2.53 0.37
CA CYS A 23 -6.33 2.92 -1.02
C CYS A 23 -5.23 2.18 -1.77
N VAL A 24 -5.58 1.51 -2.87
CA VAL A 24 -4.63 0.77 -3.70
C VAL A 24 -4.66 1.30 -5.13
N GLY A 25 -3.48 1.55 -5.68
CA GLY A 25 -3.28 1.94 -7.07
C GLY A 25 -2.16 1.10 -7.65
N ALA A 26 -2.44 0.31 -8.68
CA ALA A 26 -1.49 -0.67 -9.22
C ALA A 26 -1.50 -0.69 -10.75
N ASP A 27 -0.35 -1.03 -11.33
CA ASP A 27 -0.21 -1.39 -12.73
C ASP A 27 0.60 -2.69 -12.87
N GLU A 28 0.97 -3.05 -14.10
CA GLU A 28 1.76 -4.26 -14.36
C GLU A 28 3.17 -4.24 -13.74
N ARG A 29 3.68 -3.06 -13.32
CA ARG A 29 5.06 -2.88 -12.83
C ARG A 29 5.12 -2.78 -11.31
N ALA A 30 4.17 -2.09 -10.69
CA ALA A 30 4.18 -1.85 -9.25
C ALA A 30 2.79 -1.55 -8.68
N GLN A 31 2.71 -1.59 -7.35
CA GLN A 31 1.55 -1.23 -6.55
C GLN A 31 1.94 -0.18 -5.51
N LEU A 32 1.10 0.85 -5.37
CA LEU A 32 1.06 1.79 -4.28
C LEU A 32 -0.11 1.44 -3.36
N THR A 33 0.14 1.33 -2.07
CA THR A 33 -0.87 1.13 -1.02
C THR A 33 -0.75 2.23 0.03
N LEU A 34 -1.87 2.90 0.30
CA LEU A 34 -2.05 3.81 1.42
C LEU A 34 -2.99 3.15 2.42
N GLN A 35 -2.62 3.08 3.69
CA GLN A 35 -3.45 2.44 4.71
C GLN A 35 -3.51 3.32 5.96
N GLN A 36 -4.72 3.55 6.48
CA GLN A 36 -4.89 4.21 7.77
C GLN A 36 -4.47 3.25 8.90
N VAL A 37 -3.50 3.65 9.71
CA VAL A 37 -3.00 2.88 10.86
C VAL A 37 -2.83 3.82 12.06
N ASP A 38 -3.70 3.69 13.07
CA ASP A 38 -3.61 4.39 14.36
C ASP A 38 -3.34 5.91 14.25
N GLY A 39 -4.12 6.62 13.42
CA GLY A 39 -3.95 8.08 13.21
C GLY A 39 -2.76 8.48 12.34
N ASN A 40 -2.13 7.51 11.67
CA ASN A 40 -1.05 7.70 10.71
C ASN A 40 -1.44 7.07 9.36
N VAL A 41 -0.72 7.41 8.29
CA VAL A 41 -0.85 6.74 6.99
C VAL A 41 0.39 5.90 6.75
N ALA A 42 0.22 4.59 6.64
CA ALA A 42 1.25 3.70 6.13
C ALA A 42 1.25 3.77 4.60
N ILE A 43 2.41 4.02 4.01
CA ILE A 43 2.63 4.01 2.57
C ILE A 43 3.52 2.82 2.26
N ARG A 44 3.05 1.95 1.37
CA ARG A 44 3.82 0.83 0.83
C ARG A 44 3.85 0.95 -0.68
N MET A 45 5.03 0.76 -1.24
CA MET A 45 5.23 0.62 -2.65
C MET A 45 5.99 -0.68 -2.91
N GLU A 46 5.52 -1.47 -3.85
CA GLU A 46 6.10 -2.77 -4.16
C GLU A 46 6.02 -3.06 -5.65
N THR A 47 7.00 -3.80 -6.15
CA THR A 47 7.06 -4.14 -7.57
C THR A 47 6.32 -5.43 -7.83
N THR A 48 5.72 -5.57 -9.01
CA THR A 48 5.11 -6.82 -9.44
C THR A 48 6.17 -7.92 -9.52
N ALA A 49 5.77 -9.15 -9.16
CA ALA A 49 6.59 -10.34 -9.26
C ALA A 49 7.27 -10.46 -10.62
N ARG A 50 8.60 -10.56 -10.65
CA ARG A 50 9.34 -10.96 -11.86
C ARG A 50 9.70 -12.42 -11.76
N ASN A 51 9.15 -13.24 -12.65
CA ASN A 51 9.39 -14.68 -12.67
C ASN A 51 10.77 -15.00 -13.27
N TYR A 52 11.61 -15.68 -12.49
CA TYR A 52 12.94 -16.15 -12.89
C TYR A 52 12.94 -16.91 -14.24
N ASN A 53 11.93 -17.75 -14.48
CA ASN A 53 11.85 -18.62 -15.65
C ASN A 53 11.66 -17.85 -16.97
N LYS A 54 11.21 -16.59 -16.92
CA LYS A 54 11.13 -15.71 -18.10
C LYS A 54 12.52 -15.31 -18.62
N TYR A 55 13.52 -15.23 -17.74
CA TYR A 55 14.86 -14.72 -18.04
C TYR A 55 15.96 -15.81 -18.04
N HIS A 56 15.57 -17.06 -17.79
CA HIS A 56 16.46 -18.21 -17.81
C HIS A 56 15.84 -19.35 -18.64
N SER A 57 15.63 -19.10 -19.93
CA SER A 57 15.32 -20.16 -20.89
C SER A 57 16.59 -20.99 -21.14
N GLY A 58 16.73 -22.13 -20.46
CA GLY A 58 17.74 -23.14 -20.83
C GLY A 58 18.54 -23.81 -19.72
N ASN A 59 18.07 -23.84 -18.46
CA ASN A 59 18.73 -24.63 -17.43
C ASN A 59 17.90 -25.85 -17.03
N ASP A 60 17.97 -26.90 -17.83
CA ASP A 60 17.27 -28.19 -17.67
C ASP A 60 17.66 -28.97 -16.40
N LYS A 61 18.60 -28.43 -15.60
CA LYS A 61 19.12 -29.04 -14.38
C LYS A 61 18.32 -28.70 -13.12
N LEU A 62 17.52 -27.63 -13.15
CA LEU A 62 16.65 -27.22 -12.04
C LEU A 62 15.20 -27.10 -12.54
N PRO A 63 14.56 -28.23 -12.90
CA PRO A 63 13.16 -28.20 -13.30
C PRO A 63 12.31 -27.69 -12.13
N LYS A 64 11.56 -26.59 -12.38
CA LYS A 64 10.49 -26.04 -11.52
C LYS A 64 10.90 -25.11 -10.38
N LEU A 65 11.99 -24.35 -10.50
CA LEU A 65 12.24 -23.27 -9.55
C LEU A 65 11.38 -22.05 -9.90
N ASP A 66 10.32 -21.82 -9.14
CA ASP A 66 9.49 -20.62 -9.24
C ASP A 66 10.02 -19.58 -8.26
N VAL A 67 10.78 -18.61 -8.76
CA VAL A 67 11.32 -17.50 -7.95
C VAL A 67 10.74 -16.21 -8.47
N ASP A 68 9.97 -15.57 -7.61
CA ASP A 68 9.48 -14.22 -7.83
C ASP A 68 10.38 -13.22 -7.11
N PHE A 69 10.92 -12.28 -7.86
CA PHE A 69 11.67 -11.17 -7.31
C PHE A 69 10.73 -9.99 -7.05
N PHE A 70 10.74 -9.50 -5.81
CA PHE A 70 10.02 -8.29 -5.38
C PHE A 70 10.98 -7.31 -4.75
N GLU A 71 10.82 -6.03 -5.06
CA GLU A 71 11.42 -4.93 -4.31
C GLU A 71 10.29 -4.08 -3.74
N GLY A 72 10.53 -3.45 -2.60
CA GLY A 72 9.52 -2.60 -2.00
C GLY A 72 10.07 -1.67 -0.94
N GLN A 73 9.32 -0.60 -0.71
CA GLN A 73 9.59 0.41 0.31
C GLN A 73 8.32 0.62 1.13
N ALA A 74 8.45 0.67 2.45
CA ALA A 74 7.36 0.99 3.35
C ALA A 74 7.79 2.09 4.33
N TYR A 75 6.89 3.02 4.62
CA TYR A 75 7.13 4.12 5.57
C TYR A 75 5.80 4.62 6.15
N LEU A 76 5.91 5.34 7.27
CA LEU A 76 4.76 5.83 8.02
C LEU A 76 4.77 7.36 8.01
N VAL A 77 3.69 7.96 7.52
CA VAL A 77 3.43 9.39 7.63
C VAL A 77 2.66 9.62 8.92
N LYS A 78 3.34 10.19 9.91
CA LYS A 78 2.80 10.33 11.27
C LYS A 78 1.73 11.42 11.36
N ASN A 79 0.77 11.24 12.27
CA ASN A 79 -0.25 12.23 12.63
C ASN A 79 -1.01 12.77 11.42
N THR A 80 -1.36 11.89 10.48
CA THR A 80 -1.97 12.23 9.22
C THR A 80 -3.08 11.23 8.93
N ASP A 81 -4.23 11.72 8.47
CA ASP A 81 -5.30 10.89 7.95
C ASP A 81 -5.24 10.79 6.42
N ILE A 82 -5.72 9.66 5.90
CA ILE A 82 -5.64 9.32 4.48
C ILE A 82 -6.43 10.31 3.60
N GLU A 83 -7.51 10.89 4.11
CA GLU A 83 -8.32 11.85 3.36
C GLU A 83 -7.63 13.21 3.26
N THR A 84 -6.97 13.67 4.31
CA THR A 84 -6.09 14.85 4.29
C THR A 84 -4.95 14.64 3.31
N LEU A 85 -4.29 13.49 3.35
CA LEU A 85 -3.19 13.19 2.43
C LEU A 85 -3.64 13.14 0.96
N LYS A 86 -4.83 12.59 0.68
CA LYS A 86 -5.41 12.57 -0.68
C LYS A 86 -5.77 13.96 -1.19
N LYS A 87 -6.24 14.85 -0.30
CA LYS A 87 -6.57 16.24 -0.65
C LYS A 87 -5.32 17.06 -0.95
N ASP A 88 -4.23 16.81 -0.21
CA ASP A 88 -2.92 17.40 -0.49
C ASP A 88 -2.15 16.56 -1.52
N ARG A 89 -2.61 16.63 -2.77
CA ARG A 89 -2.04 15.88 -3.88
C ARG A 89 -0.54 16.12 -4.06
N GLN A 90 -0.05 17.35 -3.83
CA GLN A 90 1.36 17.69 -4.02
C GLN A 90 2.25 16.99 -2.98
N SER A 91 1.83 16.96 -1.72
CA SER A 91 2.56 16.25 -0.67
C SER A 91 2.54 14.73 -0.90
N LEU A 92 1.38 14.17 -1.27
CA LEU A 92 1.27 12.75 -1.61
C LEU A 92 2.21 12.37 -2.78
N GLU A 93 2.25 13.19 -3.84
CA GLU A 93 3.13 12.98 -4.98
C GLU A 93 4.61 12.94 -4.60
N ARG A 94 5.08 13.91 -3.81
CA ARG A 94 6.47 13.93 -3.32
C ARG A 94 6.81 12.71 -2.46
N LEU A 95 5.88 12.29 -1.60
CA LEU A 95 6.06 11.10 -0.79
C LEU A 95 6.19 9.85 -1.67
N VAL A 96 5.35 9.71 -2.68
CA VAL A 96 5.37 8.58 -3.62
C VAL A 96 6.67 8.60 -4.46
N VAL A 97 7.15 9.77 -4.88
CA VAL A 97 8.46 9.92 -5.56
C VAL A 97 9.62 9.43 -4.67
N ILE A 98 9.64 9.78 -3.38
CA ILE A 98 10.66 9.28 -2.44
C ILE A 98 10.61 7.74 -2.34
N GLY A 99 9.41 7.17 -2.31
CA GLY A 99 9.19 5.72 -2.33
C GLY A 99 9.76 5.08 -3.60
N LEU A 100 9.47 5.64 -4.77
CA LEU A 100 9.96 5.16 -6.07
C LEU A 100 11.49 5.18 -6.15
N PHE A 101 12.15 6.24 -5.68
CA PHE A 101 13.61 6.32 -5.66
C PHE A 101 14.27 5.31 -4.71
N SER A 102 13.56 4.88 -3.67
CA SER A 102 14.07 3.88 -2.72
C SER A 102 14.00 2.46 -3.29
N ILE A 103 13.18 2.25 -4.33
CA ILE A 103 13.03 0.97 -5.03
C ILE A 103 13.92 1.02 -6.27
N ARG A 104 14.98 0.21 -6.28
CA ARG A 104 16.01 0.20 -7.35
C ARG A 104 15.49 -0.30 -8.71
N LEU A 105 14.21 -0.66 -8.79
CA LEU A 105 13.51 -1.04 -10.00
C LEU A 105 13.26 0.12 -10.98
N PHE A 106 13.31 1.36 -10.49
CA PHE A 106 13.10 2.57 -11.30
C PHE A 106 14.34 3.47 -11.25
N ASP A 107 15.48 2.98 -11.74
CA ASP A 107 16.59 3.87 -12.08
C ASP A 107 16.10 4.89 -13.12
N GLY A 108 16.16 6.18 -12.79
CA GLY A 108 15.80 7.25 -13.70
C GLY A 108 15.71 8.62 -13.04
N GLU A 109 15.51 9.64 -13.87
CA GLU A 109 15.50 11.04 -13.46
C GLU A 109 14.25 11.39 -12.64
N GLU A 110 14.36 12.44 -11.83
CA GLU A 110 13.29 12.91 -10.92
C GLU A 110 11.97 13.19 -11.66
N ASP A 111 12.03 13.81 -12.83
CA ASP A 111 10.84 14.11 -13.66
C ASP A 111 10.07 12.84 -14.04
N MET A 112 10.77 11.75 -14.35
CA MET A 112 10.14 10.47 -14.66
C MET A 112 9.45 9.88 -13.44
N GLN A 113 10.05 10.03 -12.26
CA GLN A 113 9.42 9.55 -11.02
C GLN A 113 8.18 10.35 -10.67
N PHE A 114 8.17 11.67 -10.93
CA PHE A 114 6.97 12.48 -10.79
C PHE A 114 5.83 11.99 -11.70
N VAL A 115 6.11 11.71 -12.98
CA VAL A 115 5.11 11.14 -13.89
C VAL A 115 4.59 9.79 -13.40
N ASN A 116 5.47 8.90 -12.93
CA ASN A 116 5.08 7.60 -12.38
C ASN A 116 4.23 7.77 -11.10
N ALA A 117 4.63 8.67 -10.21
CA ALA A 117 3.89 8.96 -8.98
C ALA A 117 2.47 9.47 -9.30
N GLN A 118 2.33 10.42 -10.23
CA GLN A 118 1.03 10.92 -10.67
C GLN A 118 0.15 9.80 -11.22
N ARG A 119 0.74 8.89 -12.01
CA ARG A 119 0.03 7.73 -12.54
C ARG A 119 -0.49 6.84 -11.41
N TYR A 120 0.36 6.40 -10.48
CA TYR A 120 -0.06 5.55 -9.38
C TYR A 120 -1.12 6.21 -8.48
N ILE A 121 -0.98 7.52 -8.22
CA ILE A 121 -1.97 8.29 -7.45
C ILE A 121 -3.32 8.34 -8.18
N SER A 122 -3.33 8.51 -9.50
CA SER A 122 -4.58 8.53 -10.29
C SER A 122 -5.29 7.18 -10.36
N LEU A 123 -4.57 6.08 -10.05
CA LEU A 123 -5.11 4.73 -10.01
C LEU A 123 -5.63 4.33 -8.62
N LEU A 124 -5.42 5.16 -7.58
CA LEU A 124 -5.84 4.85 -6.21
C LEU A 124 -7.37 4.67 -6.11
N LYS A 125 -7.79 3.51 -5.60
CA LYS A 125 -9.17 3.20 -5.23
C LYS A 125 -9.21 2.84 -3.75
N CYS A 126 -10.10 3.48 -3.00
CA CYS A 126 -10.21 3.30 -1.55
C CYS A 126 -11.38 2.41 -1.19
N GLU A 127 -11.14 1.46 -0.28
CA GLU A 127 -12.13 0.59 0.35
C GLU A 127 -12.16 0.83 1.87
#